data_AF-A0A542MY70-F1
#
_entry.id   AF-A0A542MY70-F1
#
_cell.length_a   1.000
_cell.length_b   1.000
_cell.length_c   1.000
_cell.angle_alpha   90.00
_cell.angle_beta   90.00
_cell.angle_gamma   90.00
#
_symmetry.space_group_name_H-M   'P 1'
#
loop_
_entity.id
_entity.type
_entity.pdbx_description
1 polymer ?
#
loop_
_entity_poly.entity_id
_entity_poly.type
_entity_poly.pdbx_seq_one_letter_code
_entity_poly.pdbx_strand_id
1 'polypeptide(L)'
;MARGSAGESVLHKHLRILETFDAWHPFLTLSEIADASGLPRSSAHRLVSELEREGLLERLPDRTYRLGVRLWEFASRTPGALGLREIARPWLGAVHERVRQHTQLGVLSGTDVLFIERLSMRDAVLNATLIGGRMPLHASSSGLVLLAFADPALVTEVVRQGLRVYTEHTLRTEKDLRARLRQVRADGFAVNDGHIHAESRGIAVPVSGPDGSVYAAVGVVVPNDGASPHPYIGLLRRAAAGIEKDLAEAYRADVEEHPLGIRSLVRGSARSLEYFEQLTSDPHDAGIVVRGE
;
A
#
# COMPACT_ATOMS: atom_id res chain seq x y z
N MET A 1 -46.80 0.53 10.61
CA MET A 1 -45.97 -0.24 9.65
C MET A 1 -44.94 0.69 9.02
N ALA A 2 -43.71 0.69 9.51
CA ALA A 2 -42.58 1.32 8.83
C ALA A 2 -41.64 0.19 8.42
N ARG A 3 -41.67 -0.19 7.14
CA ARG A 3 -40.71 -1.13 6.56
C ARG A 3 -39.37 -0.42 6.54
N GLY A 4 -38.54 -0.65 7.55
CA GLY A 4 -37.12 -0.32 7.50
C GLY A 4 -36.53 -1.03 6.29
N SER A 5 -36.08 -0.27 5.30
CA SER A 5 -35.31 -0.83 4.21
C SER A 5 -34.09 -1.51 4.82
N ALA A 6 -33.90 -2.79 4.53
CA ALA A 6 -32.61 -3.45 4.59
C ALA A 6 -31.70 -2.82 3.50
N GLY A 7 -31.48 -1.51 3.60
CA GLY A 7 -30.93 -0.65 2.57
C GLY A 7 -29.46 -0.37 2.86
N GLU A 8 -28.62 -0.68 1.89
CA GLU A 8 -27.22 -0.26 1.83
C GLU A 8 -27.06 1.23 2.20
N SER A 9 -26.19 1.50 3.17
CA SER A 9 -26.01 2.84 3.72
C SER A 9 -25.47 3.81 2.67
N VAL A 10 -25.74 5.11 2.83
CA VAL A 10 -25.20 6.15 1.95
C VAL A 10 -23.66 6.12 1.95
N LEU A 11 -23.04 5.82 3.09
CA LEU A 11 -21.59 5.63 3.17
C LEU A 11 -21.11 4.49 2.26
N HIS A 12 -21.79 3.35 2.27
CA HIS A 12 -21.40 2.21 1.44
C HIS A 12 -21.52 2.53 -0.07
N LYS A 13 -22.51 3.33 -0.47
CA LYS A 13 -22.64 3.81 -1.86
C LYS A 13 -21.49 4.73 -2.28
N HIS A 14 -21.02 5.60 -1.37
CA HIS A 14 -19.82 6.41 -1.62
C HIS A 14 -18.57 5.54 -1.76
N LEU A 15 -18.40 4.53 -0.91
CA LEU A 15 -17.28 3.58 -1.01
C LEU A 15 -17.30 2.85 -2.35
N ARG A 16 -18.46 2.35 -2.80
CA ARG A 16 -18.59 1.72 -4.12
C ARG A 16 -18.18 2.63 -5.27
N ILE A 17 -18.47 3.94 -5.18
CA ILE A 17 -18.01 4.91 -6.18
C ILE A 17 -16.48 5.03 -6.15
N LEU A 18 -15.88 5.18 -4.98
CA LEU A 18 -14.42 5.26 -4.83
C LEU A 18 -13.72 3.98 -5.31
N GLU A 19 -14.33 2.81 -5.09
CA GLU A 19 -13.85 1.49 -5.52
C GLU A 19 -13.93 1.28 -7.05
N THR A 20 -14.62 2.14 -7.80
CA THR A 20 -14.61 2.06 -9.28
C THR A 20 -13.29 2.50 -9.90
N PHE A 21 -12.48 3.27 -9.17
CA PHE A 21 -11.20 3.77 -9.65
C PHE A 21 -10.08 2.79 -9.31
N ASP A 22 -9.22 2.52 -10.30
CA ASP A 22 -8.01 1.71 -10.11
C ASP A 22 -6.87 2.22 -11.00
N ALA A 23 -5.74 1.51 -11.00
CA ALA A 23 -4.56 1.92 -11.77
C ALA A 23 -4.76 1.87 -13.31
N TRP A 24 -5.71 1.09 -13.80
CA TRP A 24 -6.06 0.98 -15.22
C TRP A 24 -7.20 1.92 -15.63
N HIS A 25 -8.06 2.24 -14.68
CA HIS A 25 -9.17 3.18 -14.83
C HIS A 25 -9.06 4.37 -13.86
N PRO A 26 -7.96 5.16 -13.93
CA PRO A 26 -7.75 6.28 -13.01
C PRO A 26 -8.62 7.50 -13.35
N PHE A 27 -9.18 7.53 -14.57
CA PHE A 27 -10.04 8.59 -15.08
C PHE A 27 -11.34 7.97 -15.59
N LEU A 28 -12.47 8.36 -15.00
CA LEU A 28 -13.78 7.81 -15.32
C LEU A 28 -14.81 8.91 -15.53
N THR A 29 -15.65 8.80 -16.54
CA THR A 29 -16.84 9.62 -16.71
C THR A 29 -17.91 9.25 -15.69
N LEU A 30 -18.89 10.14 -15.48
CA LEU A 30 -20.02 9.85 -14.59
C LEU A 30 -20.81 8.59 -15.02
N SER A 31 -20.93 8.34 -16.32
CA SER A 31 -21.62 7.15 -16.83
C SER A 31 -20.87 5.88 -16.47
N GLU A 32 -19.54 5.86 -16.66
CA GLU A 32 -18.72 4.70 -16.29
C GLU A 32 -18.73 4.47 -14.78
N ILE A 33 -18.67 5.53 -13.96
CA ILE A 33 -18.82 5.41 -12.50
C ILE A 33 -20.17 4.82 -12.14
N ALA A 34 -21.28 5.29 -12.74
CA ALA A 34 -22.61 4.78 -12.45
C ALA A 34 -22.75 3.29 -12.83
N ASP A 35 -22.23 2.92 -13.98
CA ASP A 35 -22.30 1.56 -14.50
C ASP A 35 -21.43 0.61 -13.66
N ALA A 36 -20.17 0.97 -13.38
CA ALA A 36 -19.25 0.17 -12.57
C ALA A 36 -19.67 0.08 -11.10
N SER A 37 -20.18 1.17 -10.52
CA SER A 37 -20.69 1.17 -9.15
C SER A 37 -22.07 0.51 -9.04
N GLY A 38 -22.75 0.17 -10.14
CA GLY A 38 -24.08 -0.42 -10.15
C GLY A 38 -25.16 0.47 -9.54
N LEU A 39 -24.98 1.80 -9.58
CA LEU A 39 -25.90 2.79 -9.02
C LEU A 39 -26.72 3.44 -10.14
N PRO A 40 -28.01 3.77 -9.91
CA PRO A 40 -28.77 4.57 -10.87
C PRO A 40 -28.08 5.91 -11.14
N ARG A 41 -28.05 6.35 -12.40
CA ARG A 41 -27.33 7.57 -12.81
C ARG A 41 -27.66 8.81 -11.98
N SER A 42 -28.92 8.99 -11.59
CA SER A 42 -29.34 10.11 -10.73
C SER A 42 -28.72 10.04 -9.33
N SER A 43 -28.58 8.83 -8.77
CA SER A 43 -27.93 8.62 -7.47
C SER A 43 -26.42 8.78 -7.58
N ALA A 44 -25.79 8.20 -8.62
CA ALA A 44 -24.37 8.35 -8.87
C ALA A 44 -23.99 9.83 -9.06
N HIS A 45 -24.77 10.60 -9.84
CA HIS A 45 -24.54 12.03 -10.02
C HIS A 45 -24.50 12.78 -8.70
N ARG A 46 -25.50 12.57 -7.83
CA ARG A 46 -25.57 13.24 -6.52
C ARG A 46 -24.38 12.88 -5.64
N LEU A 47 -24.05 11.60 -5.52
CA LEU A 47 -22.96 11.12 -4.67
C LEU A 47 -21.58 11.54 -5.20
N VAL A 48 -21.36 11.52 -6.52
CA VAL A 48 -20.14 12.03 -7.15
C VAL A 48 -19.98 13.53 -6.90
N SER A 49 -21.07 14.31 -7.00
CA SER A 49 -21.04 15.74 -6.70
C SER A 49 -20.71 16.01 -5.22
N GLU A 50 -21.19 15.16 -4.31
CA GLU A 50 -20.84 15.22 -2.88
C GLU A 50 -19.35 14.94 -2.67
N LEU A 51 -18.81 13.88 -3.26
CA LEU A 51 -17.37 13.56 -3.19
C LEU A 51 -16.50 14.64 -3.83
N GLU A 52 -16.93 15.23 -4.95
CA GLU A 52 -16.24 16.33 -5.63
C GLU A 52 -16.18 17.58 -4.73
N ARG A 53 -17.31 17.97 -4.13
CA ARG A 53 -17.36 19.10 -3.19
C ARG A 53 -16.49 18.86 -1.96
N GLU A 54 -16.43 17.63 -1.48
CA GLU A 54 -15.52 17.23 -0.41
C GLU A 54 -14.07 17.04 -0.89
N GLY A 55 -13.73 17.24 -2.16
CA GLY A 55 -12.35 17.06 -2.66
C GLY A 55 -11.85 15.61 -2.63
N LEU A 56 -12.75 14.63 -2.47
CA LEU A 56 -12.46 13.21 -2.54
C LEU A 56 -12.48 12.69 -3.98
N LEU A 57 -13.17 13.41 -4.88
CA LEU A 57 -13.01 13.30 -6.32
C LEU A 57 -12.63 14.65 -6.90
N GLU A 58 -11.93 14.64 -8.03
CA GLU A 58 -11.59 15.83 -8.80
C GLU A 58 -12.13 15.67 -10.22
N ARG A 59 -12.87 16.66 -10.70
CA ARG A 59 -13.37 16.70 -12.06
C ARG A 59 -12.36 17.37 -12.99
N LEU A 60 -12.03 16.70 -14.08
CA LEU A 60 -11.09 17.17 -15.09
C LEU A 60 -11.79 17.95 -16.21
N PRO A 61 -11.05 18.74 -17.02
CA PRO A 61 -11.63 19.54 -18.11
C PRO A 61 -12.39 18.73 -19.17
N ASP A 62 -12.01 17.46 -19.38
CA ASP A 62 -12.65 16.51 -20.29
C ASP A 62 -13.91 15.85 -19.71
N ARG A 63 -14.35 16.30 -18.52
CA ARG A 63 -15.50 15.78 -17.76
C ARG A 63 -15.32 14.37 -17.19
N THR A 64 -14.10 13.84 -17.19
CA THR A 64 -13.75 12.68 -16.38
C THR A 64 -13.52 13.10 -14.92
N TYR A 65 -13.54 12.13 -14.02
CA TYR A 65 -13.21 12.29 -12.61
C TYR A 65 -12.00 11.43 -12.30
N ARG A 66 -11.25 11.83 -11.28
CA ARG A 66 -10.20 11.02 -10.63
C ARG A 66 -10.36 11.07 -9.12
N LEU A 67 -9.66 10.19 -8.40
CA LEU A 67 -9.52 10.30 -6.95
C LEU A 67 -8.83 11.62 -6.59
N GLY A 68 -9.41 12.37 -5.65
CA GLY A 68 -8.94 13.69 -5.25
C GLY A 68 -7.84 13.65 -4.20
N VAL A 69 -7.03 14.71 -4.15
CA VAL A 69 -5.86 14.82 -3.25
C VAL A 69 -6.21 14.67 -1.76
N ARG A 70 -7.44 15.00 -1.35
CA ARG A 70 -7.87 14.89 0.06
C ARG A 70 -7.86 13.45 0.58
N LEU A 71 -8.03 12.46 -0.30
CA LEU A 71 -7.87 11.05 0.08
C LEU A 71 -6.42 10.74 0.50
N TRP A 72 -5.44 11.32 -0.20
CA TRP A 72 -4.03 11.21 0.18
C TRP A 72 -3.76 11.95 1.49
N GLU A 73 -4.31 13.16 1.68
CA GLU A 73 -4.16 13.88 2.94
C GLU A 73 -4.70 13.10 4.14
N PHE A 74 -5.80 12.35 3.99
CA PHE A 74 -6.29 11.47 5.06
C PHE A 74 -5.35 10.30 5.31
N ALA A 75 -4.85 9.67 4.25
CA ALA A 75 -3.90 8.58 4.36
C ALA A 75 -2.56 9.03 4.98
N SER A 76 -2.14 10.29 4.78
CA SER A 76 -0.86 10.82 5.26
C SER A 76 -0.91 11.34 6.70
N ARG A 77 -2.10 11.57 7.27
CA ARG A 77 -2.26 12.07 8.65
C ARG A 77 -2.09 10.99 9.71
N THR A 78 -2.17 9.72 9.34
CA THR A 78 -2.10 8.60 10.28
C THR A 78 -0.88 7.74 9.97
N PRO A 79 -0.02 7.45 10.97
CA PRO A 79 1.00 6.43 10.83
C PRO A 79 0.33 5.09 10.47
N GLY A 80 0.67 4.54 9.31
CA GLY A 80 -0.02 3.39 8.74
C GLY A 80 0.63 2.95 7.44
N ALA A 81 -0.14 2.33 6.54
CA ALA A 81 0.40 1.77 5.30
C ALA A 81 1.14 2.81 4.43
N LEU A 82 0.73 4.08 4.44
CA LEU A 82 1.38 5.14 3.68
C LEU A 82 2.72 5.58 4.30
N GLY A 83 2.79 5.79 5.61
CA GLY A 83 4.05 6.10 6.30
C GLY A 83 5.06 4.95 6.19
N LEU A 84 4.59 3.72 6.37
CA LEU A 84 5.40 2.51 6.13
C LEU A 84 5.93 2.46 4.70
N ARG A 85 5.08 2.75 3.70
CA ARG A 85 5.49 2.78 2.29
C ARG A 85 6.61 3.78 2.05
N GLU A 86 6.47 5.01 2.57
CA GLU A 86 7.47 6.07 2.38
C GLU A 86 8.81 5.70 3.01
N ILE A 87 8.79 5.17 4.23
CA ILE A 87 9.98 4.66 4.93
C ILE A 87 10.62 3.50 4.17
N ALA A 88 9.82 2.59 3.63
CA ALA A 88 10.33 1.41 2.95
C ALA A 88 10.87 1.68 1.54
N ARG A 89 10.40 2.72 0.86
CA ARG A 89 10.70 2.97 -0.56
C ARG A 89 12.20 3.01 -0.90
N PRO A 90 13.09 3.67 -0.14
CA PRO A 90 14.53 3.64 -0.42
C PRO A 90 15.13 2.23 -0.32
N TRP A 91 14.70 1.45 0.67
CA TRP A 91 15.15 0.07 0.87
C TRP A 91 14.67 -0.86 -0.25
N LEU A 92 13.41 -0.71 -0.67
CA LEU A 92 12.86 -1.43 -1.81
C LEU A 92 13.63 -1.08 -3.09
N GLY A 93 13.98 0.18 -3.30
CA GLY A 93 14.80 0.63 -4.43
C GLY A 93 16.17 -0.05 -4.47
N ALA A 94 16.86 -0.09 -3.32
CA ALA A 94 18.16 -0.76 -3.22
C ALA A 94 18.08 -2.27 -3.50
N VAL A 95 17.02 -2.95 -3.04
CA VAL A 95 16.78 -4.37 -3.39
C VAL A 95 16.50 -4.51 -4.88
N HIS A 96 15.64 -3.66 -5.42
CA HIS A 96 15.21 -3.68 -6.80
C HIS A 96 16.38 -3.53 -7.79
N GLU A 97 17.30 -2.60 -7.54
CA GLU A 97 18.51 -2.40 -8.34
C GLU A 97 19.40 -3.65 -8.42
N ARG A 98 19.48 -4.41 -7.32
CA ARG A 98 20.33 -5.60 -7.21
C ARG A 98 19.66 -6.83 -7.82
N VAL A 99 18.35 -6.99 -7.60
CA VAL A 99 17.58 -8.15 -8.06
C VAL A 99 17.18 -8.01 -9.54
N ARG A 100 16.95 -6.79 -10.01
CA ARG A 100 16.49 -6.48 -11.38
C ARG A 100 15.23 -7.25 -11.82
N GLN A 101 14.37 -7.59 -10.86
CA GLN A 101 13.06 -8.22 -11.07
C GLN A 101 11.99 -7.40 -10.30
N HIS A 102 11.01 -8.06 -9.69
CA HIS A 102 10.02 -7.36 -8.86
C HIS A 102 10.47 -7.26 -7.41
N THR A 103 10.20 -6.12 -6.79
CA THR A 103 10.32 -5.92 -5.34
C THR A 103 9.02 -5.32 -4.85
N GLN A 104 8.49 -5.85 -3.76
CA GLN A 104 7.13 -5.58 -3.30
C GLN A 104 7.09 -5.42 -1.78
N LEU A 105 6.18 -4.57 -1.31
CA LEU A 105 5.82 -4.40 0.09
C LEU A 105 4.34 -4.68 0.27
N GLY A 106 4.02 -5.69 1.08
CA GLY A 106 2.67 -6.12 1.37
C GLY A 106 2.30 -5.95 2.84
N VAL A 107 1.08 -5.52 3.11
CA VAL A 107 0.48 -5.45 4.46
C VAL A 107 -0.73 -6.35 4.54
N LEU A 108 -1.08 -6.74 5.76
CA LEU A 108 -2.27 -7.55 6.01
C LEU A 108 -3.54 -6.71 5.83
N SER A 109 -4.49 -7.21 5.04
CA SER A 109 -5.79 -6.57 4.81
C SER A 109 -6.89 -7.63 4.79
N GLY A 110 -7.48 -7.91 5.95
CA GLY A 110 -8.46 -8.99 6.08
C GLY A 110 -7.83 -10.35 5.78
N THR A 111 -8.36 -11.07 4.80
CA THR A 111 -7.86 -12.37 4.33
C THR A 111 -6.91 -12.29 3.13
N ASP A 112 -6.47 -11.06 2.79
CA ASP A 112 -5.58 -10.79 1.68
C ASP A 112 -4.31 -10.05 2.13
N VAL A 113 -3.30 -10.11 1.27
CA VAL A 113 -2.18 -9.18 1.23
C VAL A 113 -2.58 -7.99 0.37
N LEU A 114 -2.45 -6.78 0.89
CA LEU A 114 -2.51 -5.55 0.10
C LEU A 114 -1.09 -5.09 -0.23
N PHE A 115 -0.75 -5.00 -1.51
CA PHE A 115 0.56 -4.48 -1.93
C PHE A 115 0.54 -2.96 -2.05
N ILE A 116 1.23 -2.31 -1.12
CA ILE A 116 1.28 -0.85 -1.00
C ILE A 116 2.45 -0.23 -1.78
N GLU A 117 3.45 -1.03 -2.17
CA GLU A 117 4.52 -0.59 -3.07
C GLU A 117 4.99 -1.74 -3.94
N ARG A 118 5.33 -1.45 -5.19
CA ARG A 118 5.91 -2.40 -6.14
C ARG A 118 6.83 -1.69 -7.13
N LEU A 119 8.07 -2.17 -7.20
CA LEU A 119 9.06 -1.78 -8.20
C LEU A 119 9.25 -2.94 -9.18
N SER A 120 9.31 -2.64 -10.49
CA SER A 120 9.40 -3.64 -11.56
C SER A 120 10.31 -3.18 -12.68
N MET A 121 11.16 -4.08 -13.19
CA MET A 121 11.94 -3.87 -14.40
C MET A 121 11.08 -4.14 -15.64
N ARG A 122 11.46 -3.55 -16.78
CA ARG A 122 10.75 -3.75 -18.07
C ARG A 122 10.73 -5.22 -18.51
N ASP A 123 11.83 -5.94 -18.31
CA ASP A 123 12.00 -7.34 -18.72
C ASP A 123 11.86 -8.33 -17.54
N ALA A 124 11.12 -7.94 -16.50
CA ALA A 124 10.91 -8.79 -15.34
C ALA A 124 9.94 -9.95 -15.65
N VAL A 125 10.07 -11.05 -14.91
CA VAL A 125 9.19 -12.23 -15.02
C VAL A 125 7.71 -11.86 -14.84
N LEU A 126 6.78 -12.66 -15.34
CA LEU A 126 5.36 -12.38 -15.16
C LEU A 126 4.98 -12.36 -13.67
N ASN A 127 4.31 -11.30 -13.25
CA ASN A 127 3.85 -11.10 -11.87
C ASN A 127 2.37 -10.72 -11.89
N ALA A 128 1.58 -11.55 -11.22
CA ALA A 128 0.12 -11.48 -11.21
C ALA A 128 -0.44 -10.29 -10.42
N THR A 129 0.38 -9.54 -9.67
CA THR A 129 -0.11 -8.50 -8.76
C THR A 129 0.02 -7.09 -9.32
N LEU A 130 -1.09 -6.34 -9.39
CA LEU A 130 -1.07 -4.90 -9.68
C LEU A 130 -0.63 -4.09 -8.45
N ILE A 131 -0.17 -2.84 -8.64
CA ILE A 131 -0.01 -1.88 -7.53
C ILE A 131 -1.39 -1.58 -6.95
N GLY A 132 -1.55 -1.67 -5.62
CA GLY A 132 -2.87 -1.64 -4.96
C GLY A 132 -3.68 -2.93 -5.12
N GLY A 133 -3.14 -3.95 -5.80
CA GLY A 133 -3.75 -5.26 -5.96
C GLY A 133 -3.70 -6.08 -4.69
N ARG A 134 -4.74 -6.90 -4.50
CA ARG A 134 -4.82 -7.89 -3.42
C ARG A 134 -4.36 -9.27 -3.88
N MET A 135 -3.76 -10.03 -2.97
CA MET A 135 -3.49 -11.46 -3.17
C MET A 135 -3.93 -12.28 -1.97
N PRO A 136 -4.42 -13.53 -2.19
CA PRO A 136 -4.76 -14.40 -1.08
C PRO A 136 -3.55 -14.71 -0.19
N LEU A 137 -3.79 -14.76 1.12
CA LEU A 137 -2.75 -15.03 2.12
C LEU A 137 -2.10 -16.42 1.95
N HIS A 138 -2.86 -17.45 1.57
CA HIS A 138 -2.33 -18.82 1.48
C HIS A 138 -1.44 -19.07 0.27
N ALA A 139 -1.56 -18.24 -0.78
CA ALA A 139 -0.94 -18.51 -2.08
C ALA A 139 0.33 -17.69 -2.33
N SER A 140 0.46 -16.51 -1.72
CA SER A 140 1.62 -15.62 -1.90
C SER A 140 2.70 -15.84 -0.81
N SER A 141 3.97 -15.60 -1.13
CA SER A 141 5.05 -15.67 -0.14
C SER A 141 4.88 -14.63 0.96
N SER A 142 4.56 -13.39 0.59
CA SER A 142 4.22 -12.32 1.54
C SER A 142 3.02 -12.68 2.41
N GLY A 143 2.01 -13.34 1.84
CA GLY A 143 0.83 -13.78 2.56
C GLY A 143 1.14 -14.87 3.58
N LEU A 144 1.98 -15.84 3.23
CA LEU A 144 2.43 -16.86 4.18
C LEU A 144 3.26 -16.26 5.30
N VAL A 145 4.09 -15.26 5.03
CA VAL A 145 4.80 -14.49 6.08
C VAL A 145 3.79 -13.80 7.01
N LEU A 146 2.89 -13.00 6.47
CA LEU A 146 1.91 -12.27 7.29
C LEU A 146 1.02 -13.21 8.10
N LEU A 147 0.48 -14.25 7.46
CA LEU A 147 -0.38 -15.24 8.09
C LEU A 147 0.38 -16.09 9.12
N ALA A 148 1.68 -16.30 8.91
CA ALA A 148 2.51 -17.00 9.88
C ALA A 148 2.61 -16.22 11.18
N PHE A 149 2.61 -14.89 11.19
CA PHE A 149 2.71 -14.11 12.44
C PHE A 149 1.37 -13.52 12.91
N ALA A 150 0.28 -13.79 12.20
CA ALA A 150 -1.06 -13.36 12.56
C ALA A 150 -1.71 -14.18 13.69
N ASP A 151 -2.85 -13.68 14.17
CA ASP A 151 -3.73 -14.38 15.11
C ASP A 151 -4.20 -15.73 14.51
N PRO A 152 -4.16 -16.84 15.29
CA PRO A 152 -4.66 -18.14 14.83
C PRO A 152 -6.10 -18.15 14.29
N ALA A 153 -6.97 -17.24 14.75
CA ALA A 153 -8.33 -17.08 14.23
C ALA A 153 -8.33 -16.67 12.76
N LEU A 154 -7.35 -15.88 12.32
CA LEU A 154 -7.22 -15.50 10.91
C LEU A 154 -6.87 -16.70 10.03
N VAL A 155 -6.04 -17.62 10.51
CA VAL A 155 -5.73 -18.87 9.80
C VAL A 155 -7.01 -19.67 9.57
N THR A 156 -7.85 -19.77 10.60
CA THR A 156 -9.15 -20.45 10.51
C THR A 156 -10.07 -19.77 9.49
N GLU A 157 -10.11 -18.43 9.48
CA GLU A 157 -10.92 -17.67 8.52
C GLU A 157 -10.43 -17.84 7.08
N VAL A 158 -9.12 -17.80 6.83
CA VAL A 158 -8.53 -18.05 5.50
C VAL A 158 -8.88 -19.46 5.00
N VAL A 159 -8.79 -20.46 5.88
CA VAL A 159 -9.17 -21.84 5.55
C VAL A 159 -10.66 -21.93 5.21
N ARG A 160 -11.51 -21.25 5.99
CA ARG A 160 -12.98 -21.22 5.81
C ARG A 160 -13.38 -20.60 4.47
N GLN A 161 -12.67 -19.57 4.00
CA GLN A 161 -12.92 -18.95 2.69
C GLN A 161 -12.49 -19.81 1.50
N GLY A 162 -11.68 -20.84 1.75
CA GLY A 162 -11.24 -21.81 0.76
C GLY A 162 -9.86 -21.50 0.18
N LEU A 163 -9.08 -22.57 0.00
CA LEU A 163 -7.71 -22.50 -0.51
C LEU A 163 -7.72 -22.68 -2.03
N ARG A 164 -8.02 -21.62 -2.77
CA ARG A 164 -8.00 -21.66 -4.23
C ARG A 164 -6.64 -22.11 -4.74
N VAL A 165 -6.65 -23.09 -5.63
CA VAL A 165 -5.47 -23.64 -6.30
C VAL A 165 -5.26 -22.89 -7.61
N TYR A 166 -4.05 -22.36 -7.81
CA TYR A 166 -3.66 -21.64 -9.03
C TYR A 166 -2.77 -22.48 -9.93
N THR A 167 -1.89 -23.27 -9.33
CA THR A 167 -1.00 -24.23 -9.99
C THR A 167 -0.95 -25.52 -9.19
N GLU A 168 -0.26 -26.52 -9.71
CA GLU A 168 -0.05 -27.76 -8.96
C GLU A 168 0.74 -27.57 -7.65
N HIS A 169 1.50 -26.47 -7.53
CA HIS A 169 2.32 -26.14 -6.35
C HIS A 169 1.56 -25.36 -5.28
N THR A 170 0.37 -24.81 -5.58
CA THR A 170 -0.41 -24.08 -4.57
C THR A 170 -0.84 -25.03 -3.44
N LEU A 171 -0.72 -24.56 -2.19
CA LEU A 171 -1.22 -25.28 -1.00
C LEU A 171 -2.72 -25.53 -1.12
N ARG A 172 -3.14 -26.78 -0.88
CA ARG A 172 -4.52 -27.23 -1.12
C ARG A 172 -5.29 -27.60 0.14
N THR A 173 -4.58 -27.86 1.24
CA THR A 173 -5.19 -28.33 2.49
C THR A 173 -4.80 -27.47 3.68
N GLU A 174 -5.68 -27.41 4.68
CA GLU A 174 -5.40 -26.76 5.96
C GLU A 174 -4.15 -27.36 6.64
N LYS A 175 -3.97 -28.68 6.55
CA LYS A 175 -2.82 -29.38 7.14
C LYS A 175 -1.52 -28.86 6.55
N ASP A 176 -1.45 -28.76 5.22
CA ASP A 176 -0.25 -28.28 4.51
C ASP A 176 -0.01 -26.79 4.79
N LEU A 177 -1.07 -25.98 4.80
CA LEU A 177 -0.98 -24.57 5.17
C LEU A 177 -0.41 -24.42 6.58
N ARG A 178 -0.98 -25.09 7.58
CA ARG A 178 -0.49 -25.00 8.97
C ARG A 178 0.95 -25.49 9.12
N ALA A 179 1.33 -26.56 8.42
CA ALA A 179 2.71 -27.02 8.40
C ALA A 179 3.65 -25.97 7.81
N ARG A 180 3.24 -25.36 6.69
CA ARG A 180 4.01 -24.31 6.05
C ARG A 180 4.15 -23.07 6.93
N LEU A 181 3.09 -22.63 7.60
CA LEU A 181 3.14 -21.48 8.51
C LEU A 181 4.11 -21.73 9.69
N ARG A 182 4.16 -22.95 10.23
CA ARG A 182 5.16 -23.31 11.26
C ARG A 182 6.59 -23.19 10.74
N GLN A 183 6.83 -23.68 9.52
CA GLN A 183 8.14 -23.55 8.88
C GLN A 183 8.54 -22.08 8.68
N VAL A 184 7.60 -21.26 8.19
CA VAL A 184 7.83 -19.81 7.98
C VAL A 184 8.14 -19.09 9.30
N ARG A 185 7.46 -19.45 10.41
CA ARG A 185 7.79 -18.91 11.75
C ARG A 185 9.21 -19.28 12.19
N ALA A 186 9.62 -20.53 11.96
CA ALA A 186 10.93 -21.02 12.37
C ALA A 186 12.08 -20.40 11.53
N ASP A 187 11.86 -20.29 10.22
CA ASP A 187 12.89 -19.82 9.28
C ASP A 187 12.93 -18.30 9.18
N GLY A 188 11.82 -17.61 9.45
CA GLY A 188 11.67 -16.17 9.26
C GLY A 188 11.62 -15.73 7.80
N PHE A 189 11.21 -16.62 6.89
CA PHE A 189 10.97 -16.31 5.48
C PHE A 189 10.02 -17.33 4.83
N ALA A 190 9.49 -16.99 3.66
CA ALA A 190 8.74 -17.91 2.80
C ALA A 190 9.30 -17.91 1.37
N VAL A 191 9.38 -19.09 0.74
CA VAL A 191 9.80 -19.28 -0.68
C VAL A 191 8.75 -20.10 -1.43
N ASN A 192 7.97 -19.48 -2.29
CA ASN A 192 6.89 -20.13 -3.03
C ASN A 192 7.31 -20.34 -4.49
N ASP A 193 7.64 -21.58 -4.82
CA ASP A 193 8.06 -22.01 -6.16
C ASP A 193 6.83 -22.28 -7.03
N GLY A 194 6.54 -21.40 -7.98
CA GLY A 194 5.49 -21.65 -8.95
C GLY A 194 4.07 -21.65 -8.38
N HIS A 195 3.82 -21.14 -7.16
CA HIS A 195 2.51 -21.25 -6.49
C HIS A 195 1.36 -20.50 -7.19
N ILE A 196 1.66 -19.46 -7.96
CA ILE A 196 0.68 -18.63 -8.68
C ILE A 196 0.88 -18.77 -10.20
N HIS A 197 2.12 -18.73 -10.65
CA HIS A 197 2.52 -18.92 -12.04
C HIS A 197 3.78 -19.79 -12.07
N ALA A 198 3.82 -20.83 -12.91
CA ALA A 198 4.86 -21.86 -12.87
C ALA A 198 6.28 -21.29 -13.02
N GLU A 199 6.44 -20.25 -13.85
CA GLU A 199 7.73 -19.61 -14.13
C GLU A 199 8.17 -18.60 -13.07
N SER A 200 7.35 -18.34 -12.05
CA SER A 200 7.59 -17.28 -11.07
C SER A 200 7.77 -17.85 -9.67
N ARG A 201 8.78 -17.34 -8.97
CA ARG A 201 9.08 -17.67 -7.57
C ARG A 201 8.93 -16.45 -6.69
N GLY A 202 8.09 -16.55 -5.67
CA GLY A 202 7.92 -15.51 -4.66
C GLY A 202 8.80 -15.78 -3.44
N ILE A 203 9.51 -14.76 -2.96
CA ILE A 203 10.34 -14.85 -1.75
C ILE A 203 9.98 -13.67 -0.86
N ALA A 204 9.72 -13.90 0.43
CA ALA A 204 9.37 -12.82 1.36
C ALA A 204 9.93 -13.04 2.77
N VAL A 205 10.13 -11.94 3.48
CA VAL A 205 10.55 -11.90 4.89
C VAL A 205 9.65 -10.90 5.65
N PRO A 206 9.45 -11.09 6.97
CA PRO A 206 8.67 -10.16 7.78
C PRO A 206 9.39 -8.82 7.98
N VAL A 207 8.60 -7.78 8.21
CA VAL A 207 9.04 -6.47 8.72
C VAL A 207 8.28 -6.24 10.02
N SER A 208 9.01 -6.19 11.12
CA SER A 208 8.42 -6.02 12.45
C SER A 208 8.33 -4.55 12.88
N GLY A 209 7.28 -4.23 13.64
CA GLY A 209 7.14 -2.97 14.34
C GLY A 209 8.02 -2.89 15.60
N PRO A 210 8.09 -1.71 16.24
CA PRO A 210 8.82 -1.51 17.50
C PRO A 210 8.27 -2.36 18.66
N ASP A 211 7.00 -2.75 18.59
CA ASP A 211 6.32 -3.64 19.54
C ASP A 211 6.62 -5.14 19.32
N GLY A 212 7.45 -5.46 18.31
CA GLY A 212 7.81 -6.83 17.95
C GLY A 212 6.75 -7.56 17.11
N SER A 213 5.62 -6.92 16.80
CA SER A 213 4.60 -7.51 15.94
C SER A 213 4.93 -7.30 14.45
N VAL A 214 4.51 -8.21 13.58
CA VAL A 214 4.80 -8.09 12.13
C VAL A 214 3.80 -7.15 11.47
N TYR A 215 4.29 -6.01 10.96
CA TYR A 215 3.45 -5.01 10.29
C TYR A 215 3.33 -5.27 8.79
N ALA A 216 4.38 -5.85 8.18
CA ALA A 216 4.43 -6.03 6.73
C ALA A 216 5.30 -7.22 6.34
N ALA A 217 5.28 -7.53 5.04
CA ALA A 217 6.20 -8.43 4.41
C ALA A 217 6.86 -7.73 3.22
N VAL A 218 8.20 -7.79 3.17
CA VAL A 218 8.98 -7.36 2.02
C VAL A 218 9.38 -8.58 1.21
N GLY A 219 9.20 -8.52 -0.11
CA GLY A 219 9.43 -9.66 -0.97
C GLY A 219 9.89 -9.32 -2.37
N VAL A 220 10.37 -10.35 -3.06
CA VAL A 220 10.70 -10.31 -4.48
C VAL A 220 9.95 -11.40 -5.24
N VAL A 221 9.69 -11.13 -6.52
CA VAL A 221 9.25 -12.14 -7.48
C VAL A 221 10.33 -12.24 -8.56
N VAL A 222 10.87 -13.44 -8.72
CA VAL A 222 12.01 -13.77 -9.59
C VAL A 222 11.69 -14.98 -10.47
N PRO A 223 12.46 -15.26 -11.54
CA PRO A 223 12.30 -16.49 -12.31
C PRO A 223 12.39 -17.74 -11.43
N ASN A 224 11.56 -18.74 -11.74
CA ASN A 224 11.59 -20.06 -11.11
C ASN A 224 12.51 -21.00 -11.90
N ASP A 225 13.81 -20.73 -11.90
CA ASP A 225 14.84 -21.41 -12.70
C ASP A 225 15.68 -22.43 -11.89
N GLY A 226 15.28 -22.70 -10.64
CA GLY A 226 16.00 -23.60 -9.75
C GLY A 226 17.19 -22.97 -9.01
N ALA A 227 17.50 -21.68 -9.22
CA ALA A 227 18.57 -21.00 -8.49
C ALA A 227 18.34 -20.99 -6.97
N SER A 228 19.39 -20.86 -6.15
CA SER A 228 19.21 -20.78 -4.68
C SER A 228 18.45 -19.51 -4.27
N PRO A 229 17.46 -19.58 -3.36
CA PRO A 229 16.73 -18.40 -2.88
C PRO A 229 17.52 -17.61 -1.81
N HIS A 230 18.58 -18.19 -1.23
CA HIS A 230 19.30 -17.62 -0.09
C HIS A 230 19.91 -16.24 -0.32
N PRO A 231 20.50 -15.91 -1.49
CA PRO A 231 20.98 -14.56 -1.76
C PRO A 231 19.86 -13.51 -1.69
N TYR A 232 18.67 -13.84 -2.21
CA TYR A 232 17.50 -12.95 -2.14
C TYR A 232 17.00 -12.81 -0.70
N ILE A 233 16.96 -13.90 0.07
CA ILE A 233 16.58 -13.86 1.49
C ILE A 233 17.53 -12.96 2.29
N GLY A 234 18.85 -13.10 2.09
CA GLY A 234 19.84 -12.26 2.77
C GLY A 234 19.71 -10.78 2.41
N LEU A 235 19.39 -10.48 1.15
CA LEU A 235 19.14 -9.11 0.70
C LEU A 235 17.84 -8.54 1.30
N LEU A 236 16.76 -9.32 1.29
CA LEU A 236 15.48 -8.94 1.86
C LEU A 236 15.57 -8.72 3.38
N ARG A 237 16.29 -9.57 4.12
CA ARG A 237 16.50 -9.38 5.56
C ARG A 237 17.24 -8.09 5.89
N ARG A 238 18.23 -7.71 5.08
CA ARG A 238 18.92 -6.42 5.24
C ARG A 238 17.97 -5.25 5.00
N ALA A 239 17.14 -5.33 3.97
CA ALA A 239 16.13 -4.32 3.70
C ALA A 239 15.10 -4.24 4.83
N ALA A 240 14.57 -5.38 5.30
CA ALA A 240 13.66 -5.44 6.44
C ALA A 240 14.27 -4.79 7.68
N ALA A 241 15.49 -5.15 8.07
CA ALA A 241 16.15 -4.55 9.23
C ALA A 241 16.34 -3.02 9.09
N GLY A 242 16.61 -2.54 7.87
CA GLY A 242 16.66 -1.10 7.59
C GLY A 242 15.31 -0.42 7.77
N ILE A 243 14.25 -1.02 7.22
CA ILE A 243 12.87 -0.54 7.37
C ILE A 243 12.47 -0.54 8.86
N GLU A 244 12.75 -1.61 9.59
CA GLU A 244 12.45 -1.75 11.02
C GLU A 244 13.15 -0.68 11.86
N LYS A 245 14.42 -0.38 11.55
CA LYS A 245 15.16 0.69 12.20
C LYS A 245 14.53 2.06 11.93
N ASP A 246 14.24 2.36 10.67
CA ASP A 246 13.68 3.66 10.27
C ASP A 246 12.25 3.82 10.80
N LEU A 247 11.47 2.73 10.87
CA LEU A 247 10.20 2.69 11.59
C LEU A 247 10.41 3.00 13.07
N ALA A 248 11.32 2.32 13.77
CA ALA A 248 11.57 2.60 15.18
C ALA A 248 12.00 4.05 15.43
N GLU A 249 12.75 4.67 14.51
CA GLU A 249 13.14 6.07 14.60
C GLU A 249 11.97 7.02 14.36
N ALA A 250 11.17 6.77 13.32
CA ALA A 250 9.97 7.56 13.02
C ALA A 250 8.92 7.48 14.13
N TYR A 251 8.86 6.34 14.85
CA TYR A 251 7.87 6.08 15.91
C TYR A 251 8.42 6.29 17.34
N ARG A 252 9.71 6.64 17.53
CA ARG A 252 10.29 6.93 18.87
C ARG A 252 9.85 8.27 19.47
N ALA A 253 9.28 9.18 18.70
CA ALA A 253 9.06 10.58 19.12
C ALA A 253 7.83 10.82 20.04
N ASP A 254 7.18 9.76 20.56
CA ASP A 254 5.99 9.88 21.43
C ASP A 254 6.23 9.47 22.90
N VAL A 255 7.48 9.22 23.30
CA VAL A 255 7.83 9.02 24.73
C VAL A 255 8.92 10.01 25.13
N GLU A 256 8.57 11.29 25.23
CA GLU A 256 9.05 12.21 26.27
C GLU A 256 8.31 13.56 26.19
N GLU A 257 8.04 14.10 27.37
CA GLU A 257 7.16 15.20 27.73
C GLU A 257 7.28 16.48 26.89
N HIS A 258 6.16 17.12 26.53
CA HIS A 258 5.99 18.58 26.61
C HIS A 258 4.51 19.00 26.54
N PRO A 259 4.01 19.86 27.45
CA PRO A 259 2.63 20.31 27.48
C PRO A 259 2.41 21.51 26.55
N LEU A 260 1.38 21.40 25.70
CA LEU A 260 0.80 22.43 24.81
C LEU A 260 1.61 22.80 23.55
N GLY A 261 0.97 22.59 22.39
CA GLY A 261 1.39 23.09 21.08
C GLY A 261 1.14 22.07 19.97
N ILE A 262 0.46 22.49 18.89
CA ILE A 262 0.20 21.67 17.70
C ILE A 262 1.52 21.08 17.18
N ARG A 263 1.61 19.74 17.10
CA ARG A 263 2.74 19.03 16.49
C ARG A 263 2.59 19.01 14.96
N SER A 264 3.56 19.57 14.25
CA SER A 264 3.70 19.37 12.80
C SER A 264 4.34 18.02 12.54
N LEU A 265 3.57 17.11 11.94
CA LEU A 265 4.02 15.77 11.52
C LEU A 265 4.37 15.69 10.03
N VAL A 266 4.49 16.85 9.36
CA VAL A 266 4.93 16.97 7.96
C VAL A 266 6.19 17.83 7.94
N ARG A 267 7.39 17.22 7.89
CA ARG A 267 8.60 17.94 7.46
C ARG A 267 8.62 18.01 5.93
N GLY A 268 7.72 18.83 5.39
CA GLY A 268 7.59 19.05 3.94
C GLY A 268 7.35 20.50 3.52
N SER A 269 7.17 21.45 4.44
CA SER A 269 6.80 22.81 4.04
C SER A 269 7.59 23.96 4.66
N ALA A 270 8.43 23.79 5.69
CA ALA A 270 9.18 24.94 6.22
C ALA A 270 10.17 25.53 5.19
N ARG A 271 11.04 24.71 4.59
CA ARG A 271 11.97 25.17 3.52
C ARG A 271 11.27 25.57 2.22
N SER A 272 10.16 24.93 1.89
CA SER A 272 9.38 25.25 0.68
C SER A 272 8.65 26.58 0.85
N LEU A 273 8.07 26.83 2.02
CA LEU A 273 7.44 28.11 2.37
C LEU A 273 8.49 29.21 2.51
N GLU A 274 9.66 28.95 3.13
CA GLU A 274 10.79 29.90 3.16
C GLU A 274 11.29 30.25 1.75
N TYR A 275 11.36 29.27 0.83
CA TYR A 275 11.71 29.49 -0.57
C TYR A 275 10.67 30.34 -1.32
N PHE A 276 9.37 30.13 -1.08
CA PHE A 276 8.31 30.95 -1.68
C PHE A 276 8.19 32.34 -1.03
N GLU A 277 8.45 32.47 0.27
CA GLU A 277 8.52 33.75 0.97
C GLU A 277 9.68 34.60 0.46
N GLN A 278 10.84 33.97 0.18
CA GLN A 278 11.98 34.62 -0.48
C GLN A 278 11.65 35.09 -1.90
N LEU A 279 10.81 34.36 -2.64
CA LEU A 279 10.33 34.76 -3.96
C LEU A 279 9.29 35.89 -3.94
N THR A 280 8.66 36.16 -2.78
CA THR A 280 7.70 37.27 -2.61
C THR A 280 8.33 38.58 -2.11
N SER A 281 9.64 38.61 -1.88
CA SER A 281 10.36 39.88 -1.72
C SER A 281 10.53 40.54 -3.10
N ASP A 282 9.79 41.61 -3.30
CA ASP A 282 9.61 42.37 -4.54
C ASP A 282 10.95 42.78 -5.21
N PRO A 283 11.15 42.57 -6.53
CA PRO A 283 12.32 43.08 -7.26
C PRO A 283 12.41 44.61 -7.36
N HIS A 284 11.44 45.35 -6.83
CA HIS A 284 11.34 46.80 -6.98
C HIS A 284 11.90 47.69 -5.85
N ASP A 285 12.52 47.12 -4.79
CA ASP A 285 13.11 47.94 -3.71
C ASP A 285 14.62 48.17 -3.85
N ALA A 286 15.11 48.29 -5.09
CA ALA A 286 16.41 48.90 -5.36
C ALA A 286 16.25 50.43 -5.29
N GLY A 287 16.46 50.96 -4.09
CA GLY A 287 16.32 52.37 -3.75
C GLY A 287 16.91 53.33 -4.78
N ILE A 288 16.03 54.20 -5.31
CA ILE A 288 16.39 55.51 -5.82
C ILE A 288 16.94 56.31 -4.64
N VAL A 289 18.26 56.45 -4.55
CA VAL A 289 18.91 57.50 -3.75
C VAL A 289 19.26 58.65 -4.70
N VAL A 290 18.36 59.62 -4.78
CA VAL A 290 18.66 60.98 -5.26
C VAL A 290 18.82 61.88 -4.05
N ARG A 291 20.06 62.27 -3.76
CA ARG A 291 20.48 63.53 -3.09
C ARG A 291 21.94 63.76 -3.56
N GLY A 292 22.34 64.84 -4.22
CA GLY A 292 21.78 66.19 -4.26
C GLY A 292 22.35 67.01 -3.11
N GLU A 293 23.64 67.36 -3.20
CA GLU A 293 24.26 68.67 -2.94
C GLU A 293 25.69 68.68 -3.51
#